data_AF-A0A0D5Y315-F1
#
_entry.id   AF-A0A0D5Y315-F1
#
_cell.length_a   1.000
_cell.length_b   1.000
_cell.length_c   1.000
_cell.angle_alpha   90.00
_cell.angle_beta   90.00
_cell.angle_gamma   90.00
#
_symmetry.space_group_name_H-M   'P 1'
#
loop_
_entity.id
_entity.type
_entity.pdbx_description
1 polymer ?
#
loop_
_entity_poly.entity_id
_entity_poly.type
_entity_poly.pdbx_seq_one_letter_code
_entity_poly.pdbx_strand_id
1 'polypeptide(L)'
;MLMANVWGGQVLYMPKGIHLQASKLHQQIFDEWTGRNQRELAMKHNLSLAFVYKVVKRMRLAIIARDQGDLFASFEEAGEE
;
A
#
# COMPACT_ATOMS: atom_id res chain seq x y z
N MET A 1 20.97 18.33 -8.57
CA MET A 1 20.44 17.52 -9.69
C MET A 1 20.86 16.06 -9.51
N LEU A 2 20.22 15.29 -8.62
CA LEU A 2 20.59 13.88 -8.39
C LEU A 2 19.98 12.95 -9.44
N MET A 3 18.70 13.14 -9.78
CA MET A 3 17.98 12.29 -10.74
C MET A 3 18.61 12.28 -12.14
N ALA A 4 19.06 13.44 -12.62
CA ALA A 4 19.69 13.56 -13.94
C ALA A 4 21.10 12.94 -14.00
N ASN A 5 21.85 12.92 -12.88
CA ASN A 5 23.18 12.31 -12.83
C ASN A 5 23.11 10.77 -12.76
N VAL A 6 22.09 10.20 -12.11
CA VAL A 6 21.96 8.74 -11.99
C VAL A 6 21.23 8.16 -13.21
N TRP A 7 20.19 8.84 -13.72
CA TRP A 7 19.29 8.29 -14.75
C TRP A 7 19.37 9.04 -16.09
N GLY A 8 20.31 9.97 -16.24
CA GLY A 8 20.57 10.67 -17.50
C GLY A 8 21.08 9.72 -18.58
N GLY A 9 20.41 9.70 -19.74
CA GLY A 9 20.76 8.85 -20.87
C GLY A 9 19.88 7.61 -21.07
N GLN A 10 18.95 7.32 -20.15
CA GLN A 10 17.99 6.22 -20.28
C GLN A 10 16.56 6.74 -20.52
N VAL A 11 15.79 6.04 -21.36
CA VAL A 11 14.36 6.34 -21.56
C VAL A 11 13.56 5.71 -20.42
N LEU A 12 13.19 6.52 -19.43
CA LEU A 12 12.33 6.09 -18.32
C LEU A 12 10.86 6.13 -18.75
N TYR A 13 10.16 4.99 -18.63
CA TYR A 13 8.71 4.97 -18.72
C TYR A 13 8.10 5.46 -17.40
N MET A 14 7.53 6.67 -17.40
CA MET A 14 6.66 7.10 -16.32
C MET A 14 5.22 6.65 -16.63
N PRO A 15 4.62 5.78 -15.81
CA PRO A 15 3.24 5.39 -16.01
C PRO A 15 2.33 6.62 -15.93
N LYS A 16 1.36 6.72 -16.84
CA LYS A 16 0.29 7.73 -16.75
C LYS A 16 -0.36 7.53 -15.38
N GLY A 17 -0.43 8.60 -14.57
CA GLY A 17 -0.66 8.58 -13.12
C GLY A 17 -1.90 7.88 -12.56
N ILE A 18 -2.58 7.02 -13.32
CA ILE A 18 -3.66 6.12 -12.91
C ILE A 18 -3.25 5.29 -11.69
N HIS A 19 -2.05 4.70 -11.68
CA HIS A 19 -1.57 3.94 -10.52
C HIS A 19 -1.37 4.82 -9.29
N LEU A 20 -0.91 6.06 -9.50
CA LEU A 20 -0.69 7.03 -8.43
C LEU A 20 -2.04 7.53 -7.87
N GLN A 21 -3.01 7.79 -8.73
CA GLN A 21 -4.39 8.14 -8.35
C GLN A 21 -5.06 7.00 -7.58
N ALA A 22 -4.89 5.74 -8.04
CA ALA A 22 -5.40 4.58 -7.34
C ALA A 22 -4.76 4.42 -5.95
N SER A 23 -3.44 4.62 -5.84
CA SER A 23 -2.75 4.57 -4.55
C SER A 23 -3.23 5.68 -3.60
N LYS A 24 -3.45 6.89 -4.13
CA LYS A 24 -3.98 8.02 -3.35
C LYS A 24 -5.40 7.73 -2.85
N LEU A 25 -6.26 7.17 -3.69
CA LEU A 25 -7.61 6.74 -3.30
C LEU A 25 -7.57 5.68 -2.21
N HIS A 26 -6.67 4.69 -2.31
CA HIS A 26 -6.51 3.66 -1.28
C HIS A 26 -6.08 4.24 0.08
N GLN A 27 -5.16 5.21 0.07
CA GLN A 27 -4.78 5.94 1.29
C GLN A 27 -5.98 6.69 1.88
N GLN A 28 -6.71 7.46 1.07
CA GLN A 28 -7.90 8.19 1.53
C GLN A 28 -8.95 7.28 2.17
N ILE A 29 -9.26 6.14 1.54
CA ILE A 29 -10.20 5.16 2.09
C ILE A 29 -9.71 4.61 3.44
N PHE A 30 -8.42 4.37 3.56
CA PHE A 30 -7.83 3.82 4.79
C PHE A 30 -7.78 4.85 5.92
N ASP A 31 -7.45 6.10 5.62
CA ASP A 31 -7.38 7.19 6.60
C ASP A 31 -8.77 7.50 7.20
N GLU A 32 -9.83 7.39 6.40
CA GLU A 32 -11.21 7.59 6.84
C GLU A 32 -11.84 6.33 7.49
N TRP A 33 -11.12 5.21 7.51
CA TRP A 33 -11.66 3.95 8.02
C TRP A 33 -11.59 3.87 9.54
N THR A 34 -12.74 3.73 10.18
CA THR A 34 -12.88 3.64 11.65
C THR A 34 -13.05 2.20 12.17
N GLY A 35 -13.04 1.21 11.28
CA GLY A 35 -13.22 -0.20 11.64
C GLY A 35 -14.57 -0.80 11.26
N ARG A 36 -15.64 0.00 11.31
CA ARG A 36 -17.04 -0.45 11.12
C ARG A 36 -17.82 0.34 10.05
N ASN A 37 -17.19 1.31 9.38
CA ASN A 37 -17.82 2.22 8.43
C ASN A 37 -17.63 1.84 6.94
N GLN A 38 -17.41 0.56 6.63
CA GLN A 38 -17.12 0.11 5.25
C GLN A 38 -18.25 0.42 4.27
N ARG A 39 -19.51 0.33 4.72
CA ARG A 39 -20.68 0.64 3.87
C ARG A 39 -20.78 2.13 3.54
N GLU A 40 -20.46 2.98 4.51
CA GLU A 40 -20.44 4.44 4.33
C GLU A 40 -19.32 4.84 3.36
N LEU A 41 -18.12 4.30 3.53
CA LEU A 41 -16.99 4.54 2.63
C LEU A 41 -17.29 4.08 1.19
N ALA A 42 -17.95 2.93 1.03
CA ALA A 42 -18.35 2.43 -0.29
C ALA A 42 -19.28 3.41 -0.99
N MET A 43 -20.27 3.97 -0.28
CA MET A 43 -21.18 4.97 -0.84
C MET A 43 -20.46 6.30 -1.14
N LYS A 44 -19.63 6.78 -0.21
CA LYS A 44 -18.89 8.06 -0.35
C LYS A 44 -17.96 8.07 -1.57
N HIS A 45 -17.26 6.98 -1.81
CA HIS A 45 -16.33 6.86 -2.93
C HIS A 45 -16.95 6.22 -4.19
N ASN A 46 -18.24 5.89 -4.16
CA ASN A 46 -18.94 5.19 -5.23
C ASN A 46 -18.23 3.88 -5.67
N LEU A 47 -17.79 3.10 -4.68
CA LEU A 47 -17.07 1.83 -4.84
C LEU A 47 -17.91 0.66 -4.34
N SER A 48 -17.58 -0.55 -4.79
CA SER A 48 -18.20 -1.75 -4.25
C SER A 48 -17.72 -2.02 -2.82
N LEU A 49 -18.61 -2.56 -1.98
CA LEU A 49 -18.27 -2.94 -0.60
C LEU A 49 -17.11 -3.94 -0.56
N ALA A 50 -17.10 -4.91 -1.48
CA ALA A 50 -16.03 -5.89 -1.60
C ALA A 50 -14.67 -5.24 -1.92
N PHE A 51 -14.67 -4.17 -2.72
CA PHE A 51 -13.44 -3.44 -3.04
C PHE A 51 -12.90 -2.70 -1.80
N VAL A 52 -13.76 -2.03 -1.04
CA VAL A 52 -13.35 -1.35 0.22
C VAL A 52 -12.69 -2.35 1.19
N TYR A 53 -13.27 -3.55 1.35
CA TYR A 53 -12.64 -4.60 2.16
C TYR A 53 -11.26 -5.01 1.65
N LYS A 54 -11.09 -5.18 0.33
CA LYS A 54 -9.80 -5.51 -0.28
C LYS A 54 -8.76 -4.42 -0.03
N VAL A 55 -9.15 -3.15 -0.17
CA VAL A 55 -8.27 -2.00 0.07
C VAL A 55 -7.81 -1.96 1.52
N VAL A 56 -8.75 -2.03 2.47
CA VAL A 56 -8.43 -2.03 3.91
C VAL A 56 -7.52 -3.20 4.27
N LYS A 57 -7.82 -4.42 3.79
CA LYS A 57 -6.98 -5.60 4.03
C LYS A 57 -5.55 -5.38 3.52
N ARG A 58 -5.41 -4.88 2.29
CA ARG A 58 -4.11 -4.61 1.68
C ARG A 58 -3.30 -3.58 2.47
N MET A 59 -3.94 -2.48 2.87
CA MET A 59 -3.28 -1.41 3.63
C MET A 59 -2.81 -1.90 5.01
N ARG A 60 -3.64 -2.69 5.71
CA ARG A 60 -3.23 -3.30 6.99
C ARG A 60 -2.01 -4.21 6.85
N LEU A 61 -2.00 -5.07 5.83
CA LEU A 61 -0.85 -5.94 5.58
C LEU A 61 0.42 -5.13 5.25
N ALA A 62 0.29 -4.05 4.48
CA ALA A 62 1.42 -3.18 4.16
C ALA A 62 1.98 -2.46 5.40
N ILE A 63 1.11 -2.02 6.32
CA ILE A 63 1.53 -1.40 7.58
C ILE A 63 2.21 -2.42 8.48
N ILE A 64 1.62 -3.62 8.63
CA ILE A 64 2.23 -4.71 9.40
C ILE A 64 3.62 -5.02 8.84
N ALA A 65 3.75 -5.25 7.53
CA ALA A 65 5.04 -5.56 6.92
C ALA A 65 6.09 -4.42 7.06
N ARG A 66 5.64 -3.16 7.16
CA ARG A 66 6.53 -2.00 7.35
C ARG A 66 6.97 -1.85 8.80
N ASP A 67 6.04 -1.97 9.74
CA ASP A 67 6.24 -1.65 11.15
C ASP A 67 6.70 -2.87 11.95
N GLN A 68 6.29 -4.06 11.52
CA GLN A 68 6.63 -5.35 12.10
C GLN A 68 7.49 -6.11 11.10
N GLY A 69 8.81 -6.10 11.34
CA GLY A 69 9.73 -7.03 10.71
C GLY A 69 9.33 -8.48 11.00
N ASP A 70 9.87 -9.42 10.22
CA ASP A 70 9.56 -10.83 10.43
C ASP A 70 9.93 -11.26 11.86
N LEU A 71 8.90 -11.58 12.64
CA LEU A 71 9.02 -11.98 14.05
C LEU A 71 9.89 -13.22 14.22
N PHE A 72 10.01 -14.04 13.18
CA PHE A 72 10.66 -15.35 13.24
C PHE A 72 12.03 -15.39 12.55
N ALA A 73 12.47 -14.30 11.92
CA ALA A 73 13.76 -14.26 11.22
C ALA A 73 14.95 -14.60 12.14
N SER A 74 14.88 -14.25 13.43
CA SER A 74 15.95 -14.57 14.41
C SER A 74 15.98 -16.02 14.89
N PHE A 75 14.93 -16.82 14.64
CA PHE A 75 14.88 -18.23 15.06
C PHE A 75 15.43 -19.18 14.00
N GLU A 76 15.51 -18.77 12.73
CA GLU A 76 16.08 -19.60 11.67
C GLU A 76 17.63 -19.62 11.73
N GLU A 77 18.27 -18.52 12.14
CA GLU A 77 19.73 -18.46 12.31
C GLU A 77 20.25 -19.33 13.47
N ALA A 78 19.41 -19.64 14.47
CA ALA A 78 19.79 -20.43 15.65
C ALA A 78 19.62 -21.95 15.47
N GLY A 79 19.03 -22.39 14.35
CA GLY A 79 18.81 -23.81 14.04
C GLY A 79 19.85 -24.42 13.09
N GLU A 80 20.81 -23.62 12.61
CA GLU A 80 21.89 -24.04 11.71
C GLU A 80 23.24 -24.31 12.41
N GLU A 81 23.32 -24.22 13.75
CA GLU A 81 24.49 -24.64 14.56
C GLU A 81 24.35 -26.05 15.15
#